data_AF-A0A3D5BE61-F1
#
_entry.id   AF-A0A3D5BE61-F1
#
_cell.length_a   1.000
_cell.length_b   1.000
_cell.length_c   1.000
_cell.angle_alpha   90.00
_cell.angle_beta   90.00
_cell.angle_gamma   90.00
#
_symmetry.space_group_name_H-M   'P 1'
#
loop_
_entity.id
_entity.type
_entity.pdbx_description
1 polymer ?
#
loop_
_entity_poly.entity_id
_entity_poly.type
_entity_poly.pdbx_seq_one_letter_code
_entity_poly.pdbx_strand_id
1 'polypeptide(L)'
;MFQMKKIKFALAAAISFLLTTASASASEIDLNVPTLDVPFNIFGFEITGSEILACGLAVCAFGMLFGLWEFLRIKKMPAHEAMLKVSETIYATCKTYMKQQAKLLFVLECFIGVCIFYYFFYLNNTPLNKVLNILLWSVLGILGSYLVAWFGMRINTYANARTSFASLKGKAFDVMSLPLHSGMSIGVL
;
A
#
# COMPACT_ATOMS: atom_id res chain seq x y z
N MET A 1 -24.03 18.49 -50.87
CA MET A 1 -24.99 18.81 -49.79
C MET A 1 -25.22 17.65 -48.78
N PHE A 2 -25.21 16.38 -49.20
CA PHE A 2 -25.45 15.22 -48.31
C PHE A 2 -24.35 14.92 -47.28
N GLN A 3 -23.07 15.13 -47.61
CA GLN A 3 -21.94 14.84 -46.70
C GLN A 3 -21.91 15.77 -45.47
N MET A 4 -22.24 17.06 -45.63
CA MET A 4 -22.27 18.02 -44.52
C MET A 4 -23.40 17.73 -43.51
N LYS A 5 -24.52 17.13 -43.94
CA LYS A 5 -25.59 16.71 -43.02
C LYS A 5 -25.17 15.53 -42.15
N LYS A 6 -24.43 14.56 -42.71
CA LYS A 6 -23.89 13.40 -41.95
C LYS A 6 -22.85 13.83 -40.92
N ILE A 7 -21.97 14.77 -41.27
CA ILE A 7 -20.97 15.31 -40.33
C ILE A 7 -21.64 16.08 -39.19
N LYS A 8 -22.66 16.90 -39.48
CA LYS A 8 -23.44 17.60 -38.44
C LYS A 8 -24.21 16.63 -37.54
N PHE A 9 -24.74 15.54 -38.09
CA PHE A 9 -25.42 14.50 -37.32
C PHE A 9 -24.46 13.69 -36.44
N ALA A 10 -23.27 13.37 -36.96
CA ALA A 10 -22.21 12.70 -36.21
C ALA A 10 -21.68 13.60 -35.07
N LEU A 11 -21.51 14.90 -35.34
CA LEU A 11 -21.09 15.87 -34.33
C LEU A 11 -22.17 16.04 -33.25
N ALA A 12 -23.45 16.12 -33.63
CA ALA A 12 -24.56 16.18 -32.69
C ALA A 12 -24.69 14.91 -31.85
N ALA A 13 -24.50 13.73 -32.44
CA ALA A 13 -24.49 12.46 -31.73
C ALA A 13 -23.31 12.35 -30.75
N ALA A 14 -22.12 12.84 -31.12
CA ALA A 14 -20.97 12.89 -30.23
C ALA A 14 -21.21 13.85 -29.05
N ILE A 15 -21.79 15.03 -29.31
CA ILE A 15 -22.15 16.00 -28.25
C ILE A 15 -23.21 15.41 -27.31
N SER A 16 -24.25 14.77 -27.85
CA SER A 16 -25.27 14.10 -27.02
C SER A 16 -24.69 12.95 -26.19
N PHE A 17 -23.75 12.17 -26.74
CA PHE A 17 -23.05 11.10 -26.02
C PHE A 17 -22.20 11.66 -24.87
N LEU A 18 -21.48 12.76 -25.10
CA LEU A 18 -20.72 13.49 -24.09
C LEU A 18 -21.60 14.15 -23.01
N LEU A 19 -22.83 14.57 -23.35
CA LEU A 19 -23.78 15.10 -22.37
C LEU A 19 -24.45 14.00 -21.53
N THR A 20 -24.63 12.79 -22.07
CA THR A 20 -25.27 11.68 -21.34
C THR A 20 -24.37 10.97 -20.33
N THR A 21 -23.04 11.09 -20.46
CA THR A 21 -22.10 10.51 -19.48
C THR A 21 -21.95 11.34 -18.21
N ALA A 22 -22.49 12.57 -18.17
CA ALA A 22 -22.44 13.45 -17.00
C ALA A 22 -23.40 13.05 -15.86
N SER A 23 -24.34 12.13 -16.10
CA SER A 23 -25.44 11.82 -15.16
C SER A 23 -25.12 10.74 -14.11
N ALA A 24 -23.90 10.21 -14.07
CA ALA A 24 -23.50 9.21 -13.08
C ALA A 24 -22.42 9.76 -12.14
N SER A 25 -22.79 10.74 -11.31
CA SER A 25 -21.95 11.21 -10.19
C SER A 25 -22.32 10.45 -8.92
N ALA A 26 -21.91 9.18 -8.84
CA ALA A 26 -21.96 8.42 -7.59
C ALA A 26 -20.57 8.49 -6.93
N SER A 27 -20.50 9.05 -5.72
CA SER A 27 -19.28 8.98 -4.92
C SER A 27 -19.12 7.58 -4.35
N GLU A 28 -17.89 7.09 -4.16
CA GLU A 28 -17.65 5.82 -3.48
C GLU A 28 -18.22 5.77 -2.05
N ILE A 29 -18.48 6.94 -1.46
CA ILE A 29 -19.07 7.10 -0.12
C ILE A 29 -20.57 6.75 -0.09
N ASP A 30 -21.24 6.83 -1.23
CA ASP A 30 -22.66 6.51 -1.39
C ASP A 30 -22.88 5.04 -1.79
N LEU A 31 -21.79 4.28 -1.97
CA LEU A 31 -21.87 2.87 -2.31
C LEU A 31 -22.37 2.06 -1.11
N ASN A 32 -23.59 1.52 -1.23
CA ASN A 32 -24.15 0.63 -0.23
C ASN A 32 -23.54 -0.77 -0.39
N VAL A 33 -22.59 -1.11 0.47
CA VAL A 33 -21.92 -2.42 0.47
C VAL A 33 -22.91 -3.49 0.94
N PRO A 34 -23.20 -4.53 0.12
CA PRO A 34 -24.08 -5.62 0.53
C PRO A 34 -23.46 -6.44 1.67
N THR A 35 -24.29 -7.17 2.41
CA THR A 35 -23.83 -8.06 3.48
C THR A 35 -22.89 -9.15 2.92
N LEU A 36 -21.90 -9.56 3.70
CA LEU A 36 -20.91 -10.56 3.27
C LEU A 36 -21.42 -12.01 3.37
N ASP A 37 -22.63 -12.22 3.90
CA ASP A 37 -23.26 -13.54 4.06
C ASP A 37 -23.86 -14.12 2.77
N VAL A 38 -23.47 -13.60 1.61
CA VAL A 38 -23.88 -14.15 0.32
C VAL A 38 -23.23 -15.53 0.16
N PRO A 39 -24.02 -16.59 -0.11
CA PRO A 39 -23.47 -17.92 -0.32
C PRO A 39 -22.82 -18.01 -1.70
N PHE A 40 -21.56 -18.43 -1.73
CA PHE A 40 -20.81 -18.75 -2.94
C PHE A 40 -20.68 -20.27 -3.05
N ASN A 41 -21.03 -20.82 -4.20
CA ASN A 41 -20.85 -22.24 -4.46
C ASN A 41 -19.50 -22.44 -5.17
N ILE A 42 -18.50 -22.91 -4.44
CA ILE A 42 -17.15 -23.14 -4.96
C ILE A 42 -16.88 -24.65 -4.89
N PHE A 43 -16.67 -25.28 -6.06
CA PHE A 43 -16.44 -26.73 -6.17
C PHE A 43 -17.50 -27.63 -5.50
N GLY A 44 -18.77 -27.18 -5.44
CA GLY A 44 -19.87 -27.93 -4.83
C GLY A 44 -20.02 -27.73 -3.32
N PHE A 45 -19.18 -26.89 -2.69
CA PHE A 45 -19.31 -26.48 -1.30
C PHE A 45 -19.90 -25.06 -1.22
N GLU A 46 -20.90 -24.87 -0.37
CA GLU A 46 -21.43 -23.55 -0.03
C GLU A 46 -20.50 -22.88 0.99
N ILE A 47 -19.88 -21.77 0.60
CA ILE A 47 -18.98 -20.98 1.43
C ILE A 47 -19.51 -19.55 1.47
N THR A 48 -19.52 -18.95 2.65
CA THR A 48 -19.95 -17.55 2.81
C THR A 48 -18.84 -16.57 2.44
N GLY A 49 -19.18 -15.35 2.03
CA GLY A 49 -18.19 -14.31 1.73
C GLY A 49 -17.31 -13.94 2.93
N SER A 50 -17.84 -14.04 4.15
CA SER A 50 -17.09 -13.81 5.39
C SER A 50 -15.99 -14.85 5.62
N GLU A 51 -16.25 -16.13 5.30
CA GLU A 51 -15.25 -17.20 5.36
C GLU A 51 -14.14 -17.01 4.32
N ILE A 52 -14.47 -16.55 3.13
CA ILE A 52 -13.49 -16.21 2.09
C ILE A 52 -12.59 -15.07 2.57
N LEU A 53 -13.17 -14.01 3.16
CA LEU A 53 -12.41 -12.90 3.73
C LEU A 53 -11.51 -13.36 4.88
N ALA A 54 -12.03 -14.20 5.79
CA ALA A 54 -11.27 -14.76 6.89
C ALA A 54 -10.09 -15.62 6.39
N CYS A 55 -10.32 -16.42 5.35
CA CYS A 55 -9.27 -17.21 4.69
C CYS A 55 -8.21 -16.28 4.07
N GLY A 56 -8.61 -15.23 3.36
CA GLY A 56 -7.70 -14.22 2.81
C GLY A 56 -6.86 -13.55 3.89
N LEU A 57 -7.47 -13.15 5.01
CA LEU A 57 -6.78 -12.57 6.16
C LEU A 57 -5.76 -13.56 6.76
N ALA A 58 -6.12 -14.85 6.83
CA ALA A 58 -5.21 -15.89 7.28
C ALA A 58 -3.98 -16.02 6.35
N VAL A 59 -4.16 -15.99 5.03
CA VAL A 59 -3.07 -15.99 4.05
C VAL A 59 -2.16 -14.76 4.24
N CYS A 60 -2.74 -13.57 4.44
CA CYS A 60 -1.96 -12.37 4.76
C CYS A 60 -1.15 -12.54 6.06
N ALA A 61 -1.73 -13.15 7.10
CA ALA A 61 -1.02 -13.42 8.35
C ALA A 61 0.15 -14.40 8.17
N PHE A 62 -0.04 -15.46 7.37
CA PHE A 62 1.05 -16.37 7.00
C PHE A 62 2.15 -15.66 6.20
N GLY A 63 1.78 -14.75 5.29
CA GLY A 63 2.72 -13.89 4.57
C GLY A 63 3.59 -13.04 5.51
N MET A 64 2.97 -12.38 6.49
CA MET A 64 3.69 -11.60 7.50
C MET A 64 4.65 -12.47 8.33
N LEU A 65 4.21 -13.66 8.75
CA LEU A 65 5.07 -14.61 9.48
C LEU A 65 6.27 -15.05 8.64
N PHE A 66 6.07 -15.33 7.36
CA PHE A 66 7.14 -15.66 6.43
C PHE A 66 8.11 -14.48 6.24
N GLY A 67 7.59 -13.25 6.09
CA GLY A 67 8.41 -12.04 6.02
C GLY A 67 9.29 -11.85 7.26
N LEU A 68 8.72 -12.03 8.45
CA LEU A 68 9.46 -11.97 9.72
C LEU A 68 10.52 -13.06 9.83
N TRP A 69 10.21 -14.28 9.36
CA TRP A 69 11.15 -15.38 9.34
C TRP A 69 12.37 -15.07 8.46
N GLU A 70 12.17 -14.53 7.26
CA GLU A 70 13.27 -14.12 6.38
C GLU A 70 14.07 -12.94 6.97
N PHE A 71 13.41 -11.99 7.62
CA PHE A 71 14.10 -10.92 8.34
C PHE A 71 15.06 -11.46 9.41
N LEU A 72 14.58 -12.42 10.23
CA LEU A 72 15.40 -13.06 11.26
C LEU A 72 16.53 -13.89 10.66
N ARG A 73 16.28 -14.59 9.55
CA ARG A 73 17.27 -15.37 8.81
C ARG A 73 18.40 -14.46 8.30
N ILE A 74 18.05 -13.35 7.65
CA ILE A 74 19.04 -12.39 7.13
C ILE A 74 19.85 -11.76 8.26
N LYS A 75 19.19 -11.36 9.35
CA LYS A 75 19.85 -10.78 10.53
C LYS A 75 20.90 -11.73 11.13
N LYS A 76 20.62 -13.03 11.17
CA LYS A 76 21.48 -14.08 11.77
C LYS A 76 22.68 -14.49 10.91
N MET A 77 22.75 -14.12 9.63
CA MET A 77 23.89 -14.47 8.77
C MET A 77 25.21 -13.90 9.30
N PRO A 78 26.39 -14.42 8.93
CA PRO A 78 27.68 -13.86 9.34
C PRO A 78 28.11 -12.67 8.47
N ALA A 79 28.85 -11.73 9.04
CA ALA A 79 29.51 -10.60 8.36
C ALA A 79 30.52 -9.93 9.28
N HIS A 80 31.47 -9.27 8.65
CA HIS A 80 32.57 -8.60 9.30
C HIS A 80 32.10 -7.38 10.11
N GLU A 81 32.68 -7.17 11.30
CA GLU A 81 32.30 -6.07 12.19
C GLU A 81 32.41 -4.69 11.54
N ALA A 82 33.45 -4.46 10.74
CA ALA A 82 33.61 -3.19 10.03
C ALA A 82 32.44 -2.92 9.05
N MET A 83 31.95 -3.95 8.35
CA MET A 83 30.80 -3.81 7.44
C MET A 83 29.51 -3.53 8.21
N LEU A 84 29.33 -4.16 9.38
CA LEU A 84 28.21 -3.89 10.27
C LEU A 84 28.24 -2.44 10.79
N LYS A 85 29.41 -1.94 11.21
CA LYS A 85 29.57 -0.54 11.64
C LYS A 85 29.16 0.45 10.55
N VAL A 86 29.58 0.23 9.31
CA VAL A 86 29.16 1.09 8.18
C VAL A 86 27.65 1.04 7.98
N SER A 87 27.05 -0.15 8.02
CA SER A 87 25.58 -0.28 7.85
C SER A 87 24.80 0.39 8.98
N GLU A 88 25.30 0.38 10.21
CA GLU A 88 24.68 1.09 11.34
C GLU A 88 24.80 2.61 11.19
N THR A 89 25.92 3.11 10.65
CA THR A 89 26.05 4.54 10.29
C THR A 89 25.03 4.94 9.22
N ILE A 90 24.86 4.13 8.16
CA ILE A 90 23.85 4.37 7.13
C ILE A 90 22.44 4.38 7.77
N TYR A 91 22.14 3.39 8.61
CA TYR A 91 20.87 3.33 9.33
C TYR A 91 20.63 4.56 10.19
N ALA A 92 21.64 5.06 10.91
CA ALA A 92 21.53 6.26 11.74
C ALA A 92 21.18 7.51 10.91
N THR A 93 21.79 7.67 9.74
CA THR A 93 21.50 8.77 8.81
C THR A 93 20.07 8.65 8.25
N CYS A 94 19.70 7.48 7.73
CA CYS A 94 18.36 7.24 7.19
C CYS A 94 17.28 7.37 8.27
N LYS A 95 17.55 6.94 9.51
CA LYS A 95 16.67 7.13 10.67
C LYS A 95 16.42 8.61 10.96
N THR A 96 17.45 9.45 10.85
CA THR A 96 17.34 10.90 11.05
C THR A 96 16.48 11.52 9.94
N TYR A 97 16.70 11.11 8.69
CA TYR A 97 15.85 11.49 7.55
C TYR A 97 14.39 11.07 7.75
N MET A 98 14.14 9.81 8.14
CA MET A 98 12.79 9.27 8.38
C MET A 98 12.04 10.00 9.48
N LYS A 99 12.73 10.44 10.54
CA LYS A 99 12.12 11.27 11.59
C LYS A 99 11.70 12.63 11.05
N GLN A 100 12.50 13.24 10.16
CA GLN A 100 12.13 14.51 9.54
C GLN A 100 10.97 14.34 8.56
N GLN A 101 10.97 13.26 7.78
CA GLN A 101 9.85 12.93 6.89
C GLN A 101 8.55 12.68 7.67
N ALA A 102 8.61 12.02 8.82
CA ALA A 102 7.44 11.83 9.68
C ALA A 102 6.83 13.16 10.15
N LYS A 103 7.66 14.15 10.50
CA LYS A 103 7.17 15.49 10.88
C LYS A 103 6.46 16.18 9.72
N LEU A 104 7.04 16.10 8.51
CA LEU A 104 6.42 16.66 7.32
C LEU A 104 5.09 15.98 6.99
N LEU A 105 5.06 14.64 7.02
CA LEU A 105 3.85 13.85 6.77
C LEU A 105 2.75 14.17 7.78
N PHE A 106 3.10 14.34 9.06
CA PHE A 106 2.13 14.71 10.08
C PHE A 106 1.50 16.09 9.82
N VAL A 107 2.32 17.09 9.49
CA VAL A 107 1.81 18.43 9.15
C VAL A 107 0.91 18.40 7.92
N LEU A 108 1.31 17.65 6.90
CA LEU A 108 0.53 17.48 5.68
C LEU A 108 -0.80 16.78 5.96
N GLU A 109 -0.79 15.71 6.76
CA GLU A 109 -2.01 14.98 7.12
C GLU A 109 -2.97 15.84 7.94
N CYS A 110 -2.49 16.69 8.85
CA CYS A 110 -3.35 17.64 9.53
C CYS A 110 -4.03 18.60 8.54
N PHE A 111 -3.29 19.11 7.55
CA PHE A 111 -3.85 20.00 6.53
C PHE A 111 -4.91 19.29 5.67
N ILE A 112 -4.59 18.09 5.19
CA ILE A 112 -5.52 17.27 4.39
C ILE A 112 -6.74 16.88 5.23
N GLY A 113 -6.55 16.49 6.48
CA GLY A 113 -7.63 16.12 7.40
C GLY A 113 -8.62 17.26 7.64
N VAL A 114 -8.14 18.50 7.79
CA VAL A 114 -9.01 19.69 7.88
C VAL A 114 -9.81 19.88 6.58
N CYS A 115 -9.17 19.74 5.42
CA CYS A 115 -9.86 19.83 4.13
C CYS A 115 -10.92 18.74 3.95
N ILE A 116 -10.61 17.48 4.30
CA ILE A 116 -11.55 16.36 4.28
C ILE A 116 -12.73 16.66 5.20
N PHE A 117 -12.47 17.08 6.42
CA PHE A 117 -13.52 17.39 7.39
C PHE A 117 -14.43 18.50 6.88
N TYR A 118 -13.87 19.63 6.42
CA TYR A 118 -14.65 20.74 5.87
C TYR A 118 -15.49 20.33 4.66
N TYR A 119 -14.89 19.61 3.70
CA TYR A 119 -15.59 19.17 2.49
C TYR A 119 -16.75 18.21 2.81
N PHE A 120 -16.49 17.16 3.59
CA PHE A 120 -17.50 16.12 3.81
C PHE A 120 -18.56 16.49 4.84
N PHE A 121 -18.16 17.19 5.91
CA PHE A 121 -19.09 17.57 6.97
C PHE A 121 -19.95 18.77 6.56
N TYR A 122 -19.33 19.85 6.08
CA TYR A 122 -20.04 21.11 5.80
C TYR A 122 -20.61 21.17 4.39
N LEU A 123 -19.83 20.80 3.36
CA LEU A 123 -20.26 20.96 1.98
C LEU A 123 -21.16 19.81 1.50
N ASN A 124 -20.76 18.57 1.79
CA ASN A 124 -21.46 17.37 1.34
C ASN A 124 -22.52 16.85 2.35
N ASN A 125 -22.69 17.50 3.51
CA ASN A 125 -23.66 17.14 4.57
C ASN A 125 -23.65 15.65 4.95
N THR A 126 -22.49 15.00 4.88
CA THR A 126 -22.37 13.57 5.23
C THR A 126 -22.42 13.37 6.74
N PRO A 127 -22.98 12.24 7.23
CA PRO A 127 -23.08 11.98 8.66
C PRO A 127 -21.69 11.91 9.30
N LEU A 128 -21.52 12.53 10.47
CA LEU A 128 -20.24 12.66 11.18
C LEU A 128 -19.52 11.32 11.34
N ASN A 129 -20.26 10.23 11.63
CA ASN A 129 -19.71 8.88 11.77
C ASN A 129 -18.96 8.41 10.52
N LYS A 130 -19.45 8.73 9.31
CA LYS A 130 -18.77 8.39 8.05
C LYS A 130 -17.51 9.21 7.85
N VAL A 131 -17.55 10.51 8.15
CA VAL A 131 -16.38 11.42 8.05
C VAL A 131 -15.26 10.97 8.98
N LEU A 132 -15.60 10.60 10.21
CA LEU A 132 -14.62 10.12 11.18
C LEU A 132 -14.00 8.79 10.75
N ASN A 133 -14.79 7.89 10.15
CA ASN A 133 -14.26 6.65 9.58
C ASN A 133 -13.27 6.93 8.44
N ILE A 134 -13.59 7.86 7.53
CA ILE A 134 -12.68 8.27 6.43
C ILE A 134 -11.35 8.80 7.00
N LEU A 135 -11.41 9.70 7.98
CA LEU A 135 -10.21 10.24 8.63
C LEU A 135 -9.39 9.15 9.33
N LEU A 136 -10.06 8.20 10.00
CA LEU A 136 -9.39 7.07 10.65
C LEU A 136 -8.62 6.21 9.63
N TRP A 137 -9.25 5.85 8.51
CA TRP A 137 -8.60 5.06 7.46
C TRP A 137 -7.46 5.82 6.76
N SER A 138 -7.57 7.15 6.61
CA SER A 138 -6.48 8.01 6.11
C SER A 138 -5.25 7.93 7.01
N VAL A 139 -5.43 8.15 8.30
CA VAL A 139 -4.35 8.09 9.30
C VAL A 139 -3.75 6.69 9.35
N LEU A 140 -4.57 5.65 9.36
CA LEU A 140 -4.12 4.25 9.36
C LEU A 140 -3.27 3.94 8.12
N GLY A 141 -3.68 4.43 6.94
CA GLY A 141 -2.93 4.25 5.68
C GLY A 141 -1.55 4.89 5.71
N ILE A 142 -1.44 6.13 6.19
CA ILE A 142 -0.16 6.85 6.28
C ILE A 142 0.76 6.20 7.31
N LEU A 143 0.22 5.83 8.48
CA LEU A 143 0.98 5.11 9.50
C LEU A 143 1.48 3.77 8.98
N GLY A 144 0.63 3.00 8.31
CA GLY A 144 0.99 1.72 7.69
C GLY A 144 2.14 1.88 6.70
N SER A 145 2.02 2.81 5.75
CA SER A 145 3.07 3.11 4.77
C SER A 145 4.40 3.51 5.43
N TYR A 146 4.34 4.35 6.46
CA TYR A 146 5.53 4.77 7.22
C TYR A 146 6.22 3.59 7.94
N LEU A 147 5.44 2.70 8.54
CA LEU A 147 5.97 1.51 9.23
C LEU A 147 6.67 0.56 8.27
N VAL A 148 6.05 0.26 7.12
CA VAL A 148 6.63 -0.60 6.08
C VAL A 148 7.92 0.03 5.52
N ALA A 149 7.94 1.35 5.28
CA ALA A 149 9.14 2.05 4.84
C ALA A 149 10.29 1.97 5.86
N TRP A 150 9.98 2.10 7.15
CA TRP A 150 10.97 1.97 8.22
C TRP A 150 11.52 0.53 8.33
N PHE A 151 10.64 -0.47 8.23
CA PHE A 151 11.02 -1.87 8.19
C PHE A 151 11.94 -2.15 6.99
N GLY A 152 11.56 -1.69 5.80
CA GLY A 152 12.33 -1.81 4.56
C GLY A 152 13.73 -1.20 4.67
N MET A 153 13.83 0.00 5.25
CA MET A 153 15.13 0.61 5.56
C MET A 153 15.98 -0.30 6.44
N ARG A 154 15.42 -0.87 7.53
CA ARG A 154 16.19 -1.69 8.47
C ARG A 154 16.68 -2.98 7.84
N ILE A 155 15.80 -3.73 7.15
CA ILE A 155 16.21 -4.99 6.52
C ILE A 155 17.22 -4.76 5.39
N ASN A 156 17.08 -3.69 4.60
CA ASN A 156 18.05 -3.35 3.56
C ASN A 156 19.43 -3.02 4.14
N THR A 157 19.51 -2.29 5.27
CA THR A 157 20.81 -2.05 5.91
C THR A 157 21.48 -3.34 6.38
N TYR A 158 20.73 -4.32 6.88
CA TYR A 158 21.27 -5.64 7.21
C TYR A 158 21.69 -6.42 5.97
N ALA A 159 20.82 -6.50 4.96
CA ALA A 159 21.11 -7.21 3.72
C ALA A 159 22.37 -6.67 3.04
N ASN A 160 22.53 -5.34 2.95
CA ASN A 160 23.70 -4.71 2.34
C ASN A 160 25.02 -5.16 2.96
N ALA A 161 25.15 -5.12 4.28
CA ALA A 161 26.37 -5.56 4.97
C ALA A 161 26.66 -7.04 4.74
N ARG A 162 25.63 -7.90 4.75
CA ARG A 162 25.79 -9.34 4.51
C ARG A 162 26.12 -9.65 3.05
N THR A 163 25.55 -8.92 2.10
CA THR A 163 25.84 -9.03 0.67
C THR A 163 27.29 -8.64 0.37
N SER A 164 27.78 -7.54 0.95
CA SER A 164 29.19 -7.14 0.83
C SER A 164 30.16 -8.14 1.46
N PHE A 165 29.75 -8.83 2.53
CA PHE A 165 30.57 -9.90 3.09
C PHE A 165 30.53 -11.17 2.22
N ALA A 166 29.37 -11.51 1.67
CA ALA A 166 29.21 -12.65 0.77
C ALA A 166 30.01 -12.48 -0.53
N SER A 167 30.16 -11.25 -1.04
CA SER A 167 30.96 -11.00 -2.25
C SER A 167 32.44 -11.34 -2.09
N LEU A 168 32.97 -11.34 -0.87
CA LEU A 168 34.34 -11.77 -0.59
C LEU A 168 34.57 -13.26 -0.87
N LYS A 169 33.51 -14.08 -0.85
CA LYS A 169 33.58 -15.52 -1.17
C LYS A 169 33.67 -15.80 -2.68
N GLY A 170 33.51 -14.77 -3.53
CA GLY A 170 33.56 -14.90 -4.99
C GLY A 170 32.39 -15.66 -5.62
N LYS A 171 31.33 -15.97 -4.87
CA LYS A 171 30.14 -16.68 -5.37
C LYS A 171 29.06 -15.69 -5.80
N ALA A 172 28.75 -15.66 -7.10
CA ALA A 172 27.75 -14.74 -7.65
C ALA A 172 26.32 -14.95 -7.09
N PHE A 173 25.95 -16.21 -6.81
CA PHE A 173 24.61 -16.54 -6.33
C PHE A 173 24.28 -15.93 -4.96
N ASP A 174 25.21 -15.97 -4.01
CA ASP A 174 24.99 -15.44 -2.65
C ASP A 174 24.84 -13.91 -2.66
N VAL A 175 25.53 -13.24 -3.59
CA VAL A 175 25.49 -11.77 -3.75
C VAL A 175 24.15 -11.32 -4.34
N MET A 176 23.56 -12.12 -5.23
CA MET A 176 22.29 -11.80 -5.89
C MET A 176 21.07 -12.23 -5.05
N SER A 177 21.13 -13.41 -4.41
CA SER A 177 19.99 -13.98 -3.68
C SER A 177 19.64 -13.21 -2.42
N LEU A 178 20.62 -12.67 -1.67
CA LEU A 178 20.37 -11.90 -0.45
C LEU A 178 19.47 -10.67 -0.68
N PRO A 179 19.76 -9.78 -1.65
CA PRO A 179 18.89 -8.67 -1.99
C PRO A 179 17.47 -9.10 -2.38
N LEU A 180 17.34 -10.23 -3.11
CA LEU A 180 16.02 -10.78 -3.46
C LEU A 180 15.25 -11.27 -2.24
N HIS A 181 15.90 -11.98 -1.31
CA HIS A 181 15.27 -12.41 -0.07
C HIS A 181 14.88 -11.22 0.82
N SER A 182 15.70 -10.18 0.89
CA SER A 182 15.30 -8.95 1.60
C SER A 182 14.13 -8.25 0.93
N GLY A 183 14.11 -8.16 -0.40
CA GLY A 183 12.99 -7.57 -1.15
C GLY A 183 11.69 -8.36 -0.97
N MET A 184 11.78 -9.69 -0.98
CA MET A 184 10.65 -10.58 -0.72
C MET A 184 10.09 -10.38 0.69
N SER A 185 10.95 -10.27 1.71
CA SER A 185 10.55 -9.99 3.09
C SER A 185 9.86 -8.64 3.24
N ILE A 186 10.28 -7.60 2.50
CA ILE A 186 9.57 -6.30 2.47
C ILE A 186 8.22 -6.42 1.78
N GLY A 187 8.11 -7.18 0.69
CA GLY A 187 6.88 -7.26 -0.09
C GLY A 187 5.72 -7.97 0.63
N VAL A 188 6.02 -8.85 1.58
CA VAL A 188 5.02 -9.65 2.29
C VAL A 188 4.65 -9.12 3.68
N LEU A 189 5.23 -8.00 4.11
CA LEU A 189 5.18 -7.47 5.48
C LEU A 189 4.80 -5.99 5.47
#